data_AF-A0A2E0SY91-F1
#
_entry.id   AF-A0A2E0SY91-F1
#
_cell.length_a   1.000
_cell.length_b   1.000
_cell.length_c   1.000
_cell.angle_alpha   90.00
_cell.angle_beta   90.00
_cell.angle_gamma   90.00
#
_symmetry.space_group_name_H-M   'P 1'
#
loop_
_entity.id
_entity.type
_entity.pdbx_description
1 polymer ?
#
loop_
_entity_poly.entity_id
_entity_poly.type
_entity_poly.pdbx_seq_one_letter_code
_entity_poly.pdbx_strand_id
1 'polypeptide(L)'
;MPADLLTHVLRQADRTLVLSHRLAEWLTHAPELEEDMALANISLDLLGQARHLYTYAGKLEGHGHDEDHFAYERDATDFRNPLIVEQPNGDFAVTMARQVLHDHAALLYWESMCSSTDETLAALAARAVNETRFHLRHSTGWLIRLGDGTDESHRRAQAGLDTMWPFAEELLGADDEDDLRTAGLIGPRFDGAWRAAVGATVAEATLTMPPEPPTRVGGLHGDHSEHLAPMLEVAQGLARVHPGATW
;
A
#
# COMPACT_ATOMS: atom_id res chain seq x y z
N MET A 1 -0.57 -8.35 22.01
CA MET A 1 -0.03 -9.73 21.88
C MET A 1 0.82 -9.75 20.63
N PRO A 2 1.86 -10.59 20.52
CA PRO A 2 2.62 -10.71 19.28
C PRO A 2 1.68 -11.05 18.12
N ALA A 3 1.88 -10.43 16.96
CA ALA A 3 1.13 -10.75 15.77
C ALA A 3 1.56 -12.11 15.23
N ASP A 4 0.60 -12.92 14.82
CA ASP A 4 0.87 -14.16 14.10
C ASP A 4 1.09 -13.91 12.61
N LEU A 5 1.51 -14.95 11.89
CA LEU A 5 1.78 -14.86 10.46
C LEU A 5 0.51 -14.51 9.66
N LEU A 6 -0.66 -14.99 10.09
CA LEU A 6 -1.94 -14.65 9.46
C LEU A 6 -2.21 -13.14 9.51
N THR A 7 -2.04 -12.53 10.69
CA THR A 7 -2.20 -11.09 10.88
C THR A 7 -1.23 -10.30 9.99
N HIS A 8 0.03 -10.72 9.90
CA HIS A 8 1.00 -10.10 9.00
C HIS A 8 0.59 -10.18 7.54
N VAL A 9 0.14 -11.36 7.08
CA VAL A 9 -0.33 -11.56 5.70
C VAL A 9 -1.54 -10.69 5.40
N LEU A 10 -2.50 -10.58 6.33
CA LEU A 10 -3.65 -9.71 6.18
C LEU A 10 -3.27 -8.22 6.10
N ARG A 11 -2.29 -7.75 6.89
CA ARG A 11 -1.77 -6.38 6.79
C ARG A 11 -1.25 -6.06 5.38
N GLN A 12 -0.53 -6.99 4.75
CA GLN A 12 -0.03 -6.81 3.38
C GLN A 12 -1.12 -6.96 2.31
N ALA A 13 -2.05 -7.89 2.51
CA ALA A 13 -3.18 -8.10 1.60
C ALA A 13 -4.08 -6.87 1.56
N ASP A 14 -4.44 -6.35 2.74
CA ASP A 14 -5.30 -5.17 2.89
C ASP A 14 -4.60 -3.92 2.33
N ARG A 15 -3.30 -3.76 2.60
CA ARG A 15 -2.49 -2.69 2.01
C ARG A 15 -2.61 -2.64 0.49
N THR A 16 -2.44 -3.79 -0.17
CA THR A 16 -2.42 -3.89 -1.63
C THR A 16 -3.82 -3.80 -2.23
N LEU A 17 -4.84 -4.40 -1.60
CA LEU A 17 -6.24 -4.29 -2.03
C LEU A 17 -6.73 -2.84 -1.97
N VAL A 18 -6.53 -2.18 -0.83
CA VAL A 18 -7.03 -0.82 -0.61
C VAL A 18 -6.35 0.17 -1.56
N LEU A 19 -5.03 0.07 -1.73
CA LEU A 19 -4.33 0.93 -2.69
C LEU A 19 -4.76 0.63 -4.14
N SER A 20 -4.97 -0.64 -4.49
CA SER A 20 -5.46 -1.01 -5.82
C SER A 20 -6.78 -0.32 -6.16
N HIS A 21 -7.74 -0.33 -5.23
CA HIS A 21 -9.02 0.36 -5.40
C HIS A 21 -8.86 1.87 -5.51
N ARG A 22 -8.02 2.51 -4.68
CA ARG A 22 -7.74 3.95 -4.81
C ARG A 22 -7.15 4.28 -6.17
N LEU A 23 -6.25 3.47 -6.71
CA LEU A 23 -5.73 3.70 -8.06
C LEU A 23 -6.78 3.46 -9.15
N ALA A 24 -7.68 2.49 -8.98
CA ALA A 24 -8.76 2.24 -9.93
C ALA A 24 -9.76 3.41 -10.03
N GLU A 25 -9.93 4.20 -8.96
CA GLU A 25 -10.78 5.42 -8.99
C GLU A 25 -10.26 6.48 -9.96
N TRP A 26 -8.99 6.44 -10.35
CA TRP A 26 -8.43 7.35 -11.36
C TRP A 26 -8.84 7.01 -12.78
N LEU A 27 -9.29 5.77 -13.05
CA LEU A 27 -9.63 5.34 -14.40
C LEU A 27 -10.64 6.31 -15.02
N THR A 28 -10.32 6.83 -16.20
CA THR A 28 -11.08 7.85 -16.96
C THR A 28 -11.03 9.27 -16.40
N HIS A 29 -10.19 9.50 -15.39
CA HIS A 29 -10.03 10.79 -14.70
C HIS A 29 -8.55 11.24 -14.61
N ALA A 30 -7.59 10.44 -15.08
CA ALA A 30 -6.19 10.81 -15.05
C ALA A 30 -5.88 12.03 -15.94
N PRO A 31 -4.80 12.79 -15.67
CA PRO A 31 -4.45 13.98 -16.46
C PRO A 31 -4.18 13.68 -17.95
N GLU A 32 -3.72 12.47 -18.25
CA GLU A 32 -3.33 12.00 -19.58
C GLU A 32 -3.76 10.53 -19.75
N LEU A 33 -3.99 10.08 -20.99
CA LEU A 33 -4.42 8.70 -21.27
C LEU A 33 -3.35 7.68 -20.88
N GLU A 34 -2.09 8.06 -21.07
CA GLU A 34 -0.92 7.28 -20.66
C GLU A 34 -0.91 7.06 -19.14
N GLU A 35 -1.39 8.04 -18.37
CA GLU A 35 -1.50 7.93 -16.92
C GLU A 35 -2.68 7.07 -16.48
N ASP A 36 -3.82 7.15 -17.18
CA ASP A 36 -4.91 6.19 -16.98
C ASP A 36 -4.40 4.76 -17.16
N MET A 37 -3.63 4.50 -18.22
CA MET A 37 -3.04 3.18 -18.47
C MET A 37 -2.00 2.77 -17.43
N ALA A 38 -1.13 3.70 -17.01
CA ALA A 38 -0.11 3.41 -16.01
C ALA A 38 -0.74 3.08 -14.65
N LEU A 39 -1.68 3.91 -14.17
CA LEU A 39 -2.37 3.69 -12.90
C LEU A 39 -3.25 2.43 -12.94
N ALA A 40 -3.88 2.12 -14.08
CA ALA A 40 -4.59 0.86 -14.28
C ALA A 40 -3.65 -0.34 -14.10
N ASN A 41 -2.45 -0.29 -14.68
CA ASN A 41 -1.49 -1.38 -14.60
C ASN A 41 -0.97 -1.58 -13.17
N ILE A 42 -0.64 -0.49 -12.47
CA ILE A 42 -0.23 -0.55 -11.06
C ILE A 42 -1.37 -1.10 -10.19
N SER A 43 -2.60 -0.63 -10.42
CA SER A 43 -3.79 -1.13 -9.73
C SER A 43 -3.97 -2.65 -9.91
N LEU A 44 -3.80 -3.16 -11.13
CA LEU A 44 -3.90 -4.58 -11.44
C LEU A 44 -2.78 -5.43 -10.81
N ASP A 45 -1.54 -4.94 -10.79
CA ASP A 45 -0.43 -5.61 -10.11
C ASP A 45 -0.72 -5.74 -8.61
N LEU A 46 -1.15 -4.64 -7.96
CA LEU A 46 -1.51 -4.62 -6.54
C LEU A 46 -2.69 -5.56 -6.24
N LEU A 47 -3.72 -5.58 -7.09
CA LEU A 47 -4.83 -6.53 -6.97
C LEU A 47 -4.32 -7.99 -7.07
N GLY A 48 -3.41 -8.26 -8.00
CA GLY A 48 -2.78 -9.56 -8.14
C GLY A 48 -2.02 -10.00 -6.89
N GLN A 49 -1.32 -9.07 -6.23
CA GLN A 49 -0.64 -9.31 -4.95
C GLN A 49 -1.64 -9.58 -3.83
N ALA A 50 -2.70 -8.77 -3.70
CA ALA A 50 -3.74 -8.95 -2.70
C ALA A 50 -4.39 -10.34 -2.78
N ARG A 51 -4.74 -10.77 -4.00
CA ARG A 51 -5.31 -12.10 -4.28
C ARG A 51 -4.43 -13.26 -3.81
N HIS A 52 -3.13 -13.19 -4.11
CA HIS A 52 -2.18 -14.21 -3.65
C HIS A 52 -2.08 -14.22 -2.12
N LEU A 53 -2.05 -13.05 -1.49
CA LEU A 53 -1.95 -12.92 -0.04
C LEU A 53 -3.22 -13.41 0.66
N TYR A 54 -4.43 -13.06 0.20
CA TYR A 54 -5.67 -13.58 0.79
C TYR A 54 -5.85 -15.07 0.58
N THR A 55 -5.50 -15.59 -0.60
CA THR A 55 -5.46 -17.04 -0.83
C THR A 55 -4.52 -17.73 0.17
N TYR A 56 -3.39 -17.09 0.50
CA TYR A 56 -2.47 -17.63 1.51
C TYR A 56 -3.03 -17.49 2.94
N ALA A 57 -3.68 -16.36 3.25
CA ALA A 57 -4.36 -16.15 4.53
C ALA A 57 -5.39 -17.26 4.80
N GLY A 58 -6.19 -17.65 3.80
CA GLY A 58 -7.15 -18.76 3.93
C GLY A 58 -6.51 -20.11 4.26
N LYS A 59 -5.31 -20.38 3.70
CA LYS A 59 -4.53 -21.58 4.03
C LYS A 59 -3.99 -21.55 5.45
N LEU A 60 -3.50 -20.38 5.89
CA LEU A 60 -2.98 -20.18 7.25
C LEU A 60 -4.09 -20.29 8.30
N GLU A 61 -5.24 -19.70 8.01
CA GLU A 61 -6.41 -19.71 8.89
C GLU A 61 -7.01 -21.12 9.03
N GLY A 62 -7.08 -21.87 7.92
CA GLY A 62 -7.52 -23.27 7.95
C GLY A 62 -9.03 -23.49 8.10
N HIS A 63 -9.84 -22.43 8.01
CA HIS A 63 -11.31 -22.50 8.09
C HIS A 63 -12.00 -22.66 6.72
N GLY A 64 -11.25 -22.63 5.63
CA GLY A 64 -11.79 -22.78 4.27
C GLY A 64 -12.28 -21.48 3.63
N HIS A 65 -12.00 -20.32 4.24
CA HIS A 65 -12.20 -19.02 3.62
C HIS A 65 -11.22 -18.82 2.45
N ASP A 66 -11.72 -18.21 1.37
CA ASP A 66 -10.96 -17.91 0.16
C ASP A 66 -10.68 -16.40 0.04
N GLU A 67 -10.12 -15.97 -1.10
CA GLU A 67 -9.77 -14.57 -1.31
C GLU A 67 -10.98 -13.61 -1.26
N ASP A 68 -12.14 -14.07 -1.71
CA ASP A 68 -13.36 -13.28 -1.75
C ASP A 68 -13.93 -13.08 -0.35
N HIS A 69 -13.88 -14.10 0.52
CA HIS A 69 -14.27 -13.94 1.92
C HIS A 69 -13.47 -12.81 2.59
N PHE A 70 -12.13 -12.84 2.49
CA PHE A 70 -11.32 -11.80 3.11
C PHE A 70 -11.53 -10.42 2.48
N ALA A 71 -11.76 -10.32 1.17
CA ALA A 71 -11.95 -9.02 0.51
C ALA A 71 -13.34 -8.42 0.78
N TYR A 72 -14.39 -9.24 0.81
CA TYR A 72 -15.78 -8.77 0.70
C TYR A 72 -16.66 -8.99 1.93
N GLU A 73 -16.28 -9.90 2.84
CA GLU A 73 -17.11 -10.25 4.02
C GLU A 73 -16.63 -9.63 5.34
N ARG A 74 -15.49 -8.92 5.32
CA ARG A 74 -14.94 -8.19 6.47
C ARG A 74 -15.45 -6.74 6.54
N ASP A 75 -15.72 -6.26 7.74
CA ASP A 75 -16.00 -4.85 8.02
C ASP A 75 -14.70 -4.04 8.17
N ALA A 76 -14.80 -2.71 8.13
CA ALA A 76 -13.63 -1.82 8.22
C ALA A 76 -12.77 -2.10 9.47
N THR A 77 -13.38 -2.44 10.60
CA THR A 77 -12.66 -2.78 11.85
C THR A 77 -11.86 -4.08 11.77
N ASP A 78 -12.08 -4.90 10.74
CA ASP A 78 -11.35 -6.16 10.50
C ASP A 78 -10.25 -6.01 9.46
N PHE A 79 -10.19 -4.87 8.77
CA PHE A 79 -9.09 -4.51 7.87
C PHE A 79 -7.86 -4.06 8.64
N ARG A 80 -6.69 -4.25 8.06
CA ARG A 80 -5.38 -4.01 8.67
C ARG A 80 -4.43 -3.22 7.74
N ASN A 81 -4.97 -2.50 6.76
CA ASN A 81 -4.16 -1.66 5.86
C ASN A 81 -3.56 -0.46 6.61
N PRO A 82 -2.38 0.03 6.18
CA PRO A 82 -1.87 1.32 6.62
C PRO A 82 -2.85 2.47 6.30
N LEU A 83 -2.95 3.46 7.19
CA LEU A 83 -3.82 4.62 6.99
C LEU A 83 -3.49 5.43 5.73
N ILE A 84 -2.24 5.39 5.26
CA ILE A 84 -1.82 6.13 4.06
C ILE A 84 -2.49 5.61 2.79
N VAL A 85 -2.78 4.30 2.68
CA VAL A 85 -3.31 3.73 1.43
C VAL A 85 -4.81 3.95 1.25
N GLU A 86 -5.54 4.22 2.32
CA GLU A 86 -6.98 4.55 2.27
C GLU A 86 -7.25 6.04 2.03
N GLN A 87 -6.22 6.89 2.07
CA GLN A 87 -6.41 8.33 1.84
C GLN A 87 -7.01 8.58 0.44
N PRO A 88 -7.98 9.51 0.30
CA PRO A 88 -8.56 9.86 -0.99
C PRO A 88 -7.51 10.35 -1.99
N ASN A 89 -7.75 10.12 -3.28
CA ASN A 89 -6.81 10.50 -4.33
C ASN A 89 -6.56 12.01 -4.42
N GLY A 90 -7.63 12.82 -4.31
CA GLY A 90 -7.55 14.28 -4.38
C GLY A 90 -6.88 14.79 -5.66
N ASP A 91 -5.90 15.69 -5.50
CA ASP A 91 -5.06 16.17 -6.59
C ASP A 91 -4.06 15.08 -7.03
N PHE A 92 -3.67 15.06 -8.31
CA PHE A 92 -2.73 14.07 -8.83
C PHE A 92 -1.39 14.07 -8.07
N ALA A 93 -0.91 15.22 -7.61
CA ALA A 93 0.31 15.32 -6.81
C ALA A 93 0.19 14.65 -5.43
N VAL A 94 -1.02 14.64 -4.83
CA VAL A 94 -1.30 13.91 -3.58
C VAL A 94 -1.22 12.41 -3.82
N THR A 95 -1.80 11.94 -4.93
CA THR A 95 -1.71 10.52 -5.33
C THR A 95 -0.26 10.11 -5.57
N MET A 96 0.53 10.92 -6.28
CA MET A 96 1.95 10.62 -6.53
C MET A 96 2.78 10.65 -5.25
N ALA A 97 2.52 11.57 -4.32
CA ALA A 97 3.17 11.58 -3.01
C ALA A 97 2.87 10.31 -2.21
N ARG A 98 1.59 9.89 -2.15
CA ARG A 98 1.17 8.62 -1.53
C ARG A 98 1.91 7.44 -2.16
N GLN A 99 1.95 7.41 -3.49
CA GLN A 99 2.52 6.31 -4.26
C GLN A 99 4.04 6.21 -4.07
N VAL A 100 4.79 7.32 -4.09
CA VAL A 100 6.26 7.30 -3.85
C VAL A 100 6.61 6.80 -2.45
N LEU A 101 5.91 7.29 -1.41
CA LEU A 101 6.15 6.86 -0.03
C LEU A 101 5.88 5.35 0.11
N HIS A 102 4.77 4.90 -0.47
CA HIS A 102 4.38 3.50 -0.50
C HIS A 102 5.38 2.62 -1.27
N ASP A 103 5.78 3.01 -2.48
CA ASP A 103 6.57 2.18 -3.39
C ASP A 103 7.99 1.97 -2.89
N HIS A 104 8.58 3.00 -2.25
CA HIS A 104 9.86 2.84 -1.55
C HIS A 104 9.76 1.78 -0.45
N ALA A 105 8.69 1.82 0.36
CA ALA A 105 8.48 0.84 1.42
C ALA A 105 8.16 -0.55 0.86
N ALA A 106 7.33 -0.63 -0.19
CA ALA A 106 6.97 -1.88 -0.85
C ALA A 106 8.20 -2.57 -1.45
N LEU A 107 9.08 -1.81 -2.11
CA LEU A 107 10.25 -2.38 -2.75
C LEU A 107 11.22 -2.96 -1.71
N LEU A 108 11.53 -2.20 -0.66
CA LEU A 108 12.39 -2.65 0.43
C LEU A 108 11.79 -3.87 1.14
N TYR A 109 10.47 -3.85 1.39
CA TYR A 109 9.76 -4.99 1.96
C TYR A 109 9.90 -6.23 1.06
N TRP A 110 9.50 -6.15 -0.22
CA TRP A 110 9.54 -7.30 -1.12
C TRP A 110 10.96 -7.81 -1.38
N GLU A 111 11.96 -6.93 -1.48
CA GLU A 111 13.36 -7.36 -1.59
C GLU A 111 13.82 -8.14 -0.36
N SER A 112 13.40 -7.71 0.84
CA SER A 112 13.69 -8.43 2.08
C SER A 112 12.96 -9.78 2.19
N MET A 113 11.72 -9.85 1.67
CA MET A 113 10.90 -11.06 1.73
C MET A 113 11.39 -12.17 0.80
N CYS A 114 12.22 -11.86 -0.21
CA CYS A 114 12.89 -12.87 -1.03
C CYS A 114 13.75 -13.85 -0.21
N SER A 115 14.19 -13.47 1.00
CA SER A 115 14.92 -14.35 1.92
C SER A 115 14.07 -14.92 3.05
N SER A 116 12.74 -14.85 2.95
CA SER A 116 11.85 -15.46 3.94
C SER A 116 12.03 -16.99 3.96
N THR A 117 11.92 -17.59 5.15
CA THR A 117 11.85 -19.05 5.32
C THR A 117 10.49 -19.63 4.94
N ASP A 118 9.49 -18.77 4.76
CA ASP A 118 8.19 -19.12 4.19
C ASP A 118 8.27 -19.12 2.66
N GLU A 119 8.24 -20.32 2.06
CA GLU A 119 8.37 -20.49 0.62
C GLU A 119 7.25 -19.79 -0.19
N THR A 120 6.05 -19.65 0.39
CA THR A 120 4.93 -18.97 -0.28
C THR A 120 5.20 -17.48 -0.37
N LEU A 121 5.63 -16.86 0.74
CA LEU A 121 5.98 -15.45 0.78
C LEU A 121 7.22 -15.13 -0.05
N ALA A 122 8.25 -15.98 0.00
CA ALA A 122 9.46 -15.81 -0.81
C ALA A 122 9.16 -15.87 -2.32
N ALA A 123 8.29 -16.80 -2.75
CA ALA A 123 7.89 -16.92 -4.14
C ALA A 123 7.07 -15.71 -4.62
N LEU A 124 6.14 -15.22 -3.80
CA LEU A 124 5.38 -14.00 -4.11
C LEU A 124 6.32 -12.78 -4.19
N ALA A 125 7.24 -12.64 -3.24
CA ALA A 125 8.21 -11.55 -3.21
C ALA A 125 9.05 -11.48 -4.49
N ALA A 126 9.55 -12.63 -4.98
CA ALA A 126 10.34 -12.70 -6.21
C ALA A 126 9.60 -12.13 -7.44
N ARG A 127 8.27 -12.27 -7.48
CA ARG A 127 7.41 -11.65 -8.50
C ARG A 127 7.19 -10.16 -8.20
N ALA A 128 6.73 -9.85 -6.99
CA ALA A 128 6.32 -8.50 -6.59
C ALA A 128 7.46 -7.46 -6.67
N VAL A 129 8.72 -7.87 -6.51
CA VAL A 129 9.89 -6.99 -6.68
C VAL A 129 9.92 -6.35 -8.08
N ASN A 130 9.63 -7.11 -9.15
CA ASN A 130 9.72 -6.58 -10.51
C ASN A 130 8.57 -5.61 -10.83
N GLU A 131 7.36 -5.94 -10.38
CA GLU A 131 6.18 -5.08 -10.46
C GLU A 131 6.45 -3.76 -9.68
N THR A 132 6.90 -3.87 -8.43
CA THR A 132 7.15 -2.72 -7.56
C THR A 132 8.29 -1.82 -8.07
N ARG A 133 9.32 -2.38 -8.73
CA ARG A 133 10.34 -1.58 -9.42
C ARG A 133 9.75 -0.74 -10.55
N PHE A 134 8.73 -1.23 -11.24
CA PHE A 134 8.02 -0.42 -12.23
C PHE A 134 7.19 0.67 -11.55
N HIS A 135 6.46 0.35 -10.48
CA HIS A 135 5.67 1.31 -9.70
C HIS A 135 6.55 2.46 -9.20
N LEU A 136 7.67 2.13 -8.54
CA LEU A 136 8.60 3.12 -7.99
C LEU A 136 9.20 4.04 -9.07
N ARG A 137 9.55 3.49 -10.25
CA ARG A 137 10.07 4.31 -11.35
C ARG A 137 9.01 5.29 -11.85
N HIS A 138 7.76 4.85 -11.98
CA HIS A 138 6.65 5.69 -12.42
C HIS A 138 6.35 6.80 -11.39
N SER A 139 6.13 6.43 -10.13
CA SER A 139 5.78 7.38 -9.07
C SER A 139 6.91 8.39 -8.80
N THR A 140 8.17 7.92 -8.76
CA THR A 140 9.34 8.80 -8.60
C THR A 140 9.50 9.76 -9.78
N GLY A 141 9.36 9.26 -11.01
CA GLY A 141 9.45 10.09 -12.21
C GLY A 141 8.43 11.22 -12.22
N TRP A 142 7.21 10.96 -11.73
CA TRP A 142 6.19 11.98 -11.60
C TRP A 142 6.43 12.96 -10.46
N LEU A 143 6.84 12.48 -9.29
CA LEU A 143 7.12 13.39 -8.17
C LEU A 143 8.25 14.36 -8.54
N ILE A 144 9.30 13.89 -9.22
CA ILE A 144 10.39 14.74 -9.73
C ILE A 144 9.86 15.72 -10.79
N ARG A 145 9.07 15.24 -11.76
CA ARG A 145 8.50 16.11 -12.81
C ARG A 145 7.61 17.22 -12.23
N LEU A 146 6.82 16.91 -11.21
CA LEU A 146 5.93 17.88 -10.57
C LEU A 146 6.75 18.85 -9.70
N GLY A 147 7.70 18.33 -8.92
CA GLY A 147 8.57 19.08 -8.03
C GLY A 147 9.50 20.03 -8.78
N ASP A 148 10.26 19.55 -9.76
CA ASP A 148 11.17 20.37 -10.59
C ASP A 148 10.47 20.93 -11.85
N GLY A 149 9.15 21.14 -11.75
CA GLY A 149 8.31 21.62 -12.84
C GLY A 149 8.10 23.13 -12.83
N THR A 150 6.84 23.53 -12.86
CA THR A 150 6.42 24.93 -12.69
C THR A 150 6.25 25.28 -11.21
N ASP A 151 6.22 26.57 -10.88
CA ASP A 151 5.93 27.02 -9.51
C ASP A 151 4.62 26.41 -8.94
N GLU A 152 3.60 26.25 -9.78
CA GLU A 152 2.31 25.68 -9.38
C GLU A 152 2.40 24.16 -9.17
N SER A 153 3.06 23.42 -10.06
CA SER A 153 3.23 21.97 -9.88
C SER A 153 4.13 21.66 -8.68
N HIS A 154 5.19 22.46 -8.48
CA HIS A 154 6.07 22.37 -7.32
C HIS A 154 5.30 22.55 -6.02
N ARG A 155 4.48 23.61 -5.94
CA ARG A 155 3.63 23.91 -4.78
C ARG A 155 2.66 22.76 -4.48
N ARG A 156 2.06 22.14 -5.50
CA ARG A 156 1.16 20.99 -5.34
C ARG A 156 1.88 19.73 -4.89
N ALA A 157 3.06 19.46 -5.45
CA ALA A 157 3.89 18.32 -5.05
C ALA A 157 4.33 18.43 -3.59
N GLN A 158 4.79 19.61 -3.16
CA GLN A 158 5.11 19.86 -1.75
C GLN A 158 3.87 19.65 -0.85
N ALA A 159 2.73 20.25 -1.21
CA ALA A 159 1.50 20.10 -0.44
C ALA A 159 1.02 18.63 -0.36
N GLY A 160 1.18 17.87 -1.44
CA GLY A 160 0.87 16.44 -1.46
C GLY A 160 1.75 15.63 -0.51
N LEU A 161 3.06 15.91 -0.53
CA LEU A 161 4.02 15.30 0.39
C LEU A 161 3.69 15.65 1.84
N ASP A 162 3.47 16.93 2.15
CA ASP A 162 3.09 17.40 3.48
C ASP A 162 1.78 16.75 3.99
N THR A 163 0.83 16.50 3.08
CA THR A 163 -0.47 15.89 3.41
C THR A 163 -0.32 14.40 3.75
N MET A 164 0.52 13.67 3.00
CA MET A 164 0.67 12.21 3.17
C MET A 164 1.67 11.83 4.26
N TRP A 165 2.64 12.69 4.55
CA TRP A 165 3.73 12.42 5.49
C TRP A 165 3.28 11.95 6.90
N PRO A 166 2.22 12.50 7.52
CA PRO A 166 1.76 12.05 8.84
C PRO A 166 1.32 10.59 8.92
N PHE A 167 1.03 9.94 7.79
CA PHE A 167 0.55 8.56 7.72
C PHE A 167 1.64 7.56 7.31
N ALA A 168 2.85 8.03 7.00
CA ALA A 168 3.87 7.22 6.32
C ALA A 168 4.51 6.14 7.22
N GLU A 169 4.50 6.33 8.54
CA GLU A 169 5.18 5.43 9.49
C GLU A 169 4.64 3.99 9.45
N GLU A 170 3.32 3.81 9.28
CA GLU A 170 2.71 2.46 9.22
C GLU A 170 3.17 1.64 8.01
N LEU A 171 3.76 2.26 6.98
CA LEU A 171 4.37 1.53 5.86
C LEU A 171 5.58 0.69 6.28
N LEU A 172 6.18 1.00 7.43
CA LEU A 172 7.37 0.34 7.99
C LEU A 172 7.01 -0.91 8.82
N GLY A 173 5.73 -1.27 8.86
CA GLY A 173 5.22 -2.44 9.57
C GLY A 173 4.98 -2.21 11.06
N ALA A 174 4.43 -3.22 11.73
CA ALA A 174 4.07 -3.13 13.14
C ALA A 174 5.23 -3.54 14.06
N ASP A 175 5.17 -3.05 15.30
CA ASP A 175 6.14 -3.34 16.35
C ASP A 175 5.93 -4.72 17.00
N ASP A 176 4.79 -5.35 16.77
CA ASP A 176 4.41 -6.64 17.37
C ASP A 176 4.86 -7.88 16.55
N GLU A 177 5.76 -7.70 15.58
CA GLU A 177 6.18 -8.73 14.60
C GLU A 177 7.63 -9.23 14.79
N ASP A 178 8.30 -8.88 15.90
CA ASP A 178 9.71 -9.26 16.15
C ASP A 178 9.95 -10.78 16.22
N ASP A 179 8.95 -11.53 16.70
CA ASP A 179 9.02 -13.00 16.72
C ASP A 179 9.03 -13.58 15.30
N LEU A 180 8.25 -13.01 14.38
CA LEU A 180 8.22 -13.42 12.96
C LEU A 180 9.56 -13.13 12.28
N ARG A 181 10.18 -11.98 12.59
CA ARG A 181 11.52 -11.62 12.10
C ARG A 181 12.58 -12.58 12.62
N THR A 182 12.54 -12.88 13.92
CA THR A 182 13.49 -13.81 14.56
C THR A 182 13.37 -15.22 14.01
N ALA A 183 12.16 -15.65 13.66
CA ALA A 183 11.90 -16.93 13.00
C ALA A 183 12.27 -16.95 11.50
N GLY A 184 12.64 -15.81 10.91
CA GLY A 184 12.96 -15.66 9.49
C GLY A 184 11.75 -15.70 8.57
N LEU A 185 10.53 -15.61 9.12
CA LEU A 185 9.29 -15.62 8.33
C LEU A 185 9.07 -14.30 7.60
N ILE A 186 9.54 -13.19 8.17
CA ILE A 186 9.51 -11.87 7.54
C ILE A 186 10.89 -11.22 7.58
N GLY A 187 11.16 -10.34 6.63
CA GLY A 187 12.45 -9.64 6.50
C GLY A 187 12.76 -8.68 7.66
N PRO A 188 14.03 -8.23 7.78
CA PRO A 188 14.43 -7.24 8.77
C PRO A 188 13.74 -5.89 8.54
N ARG A 189 13.74 -5.05 9.59
CA ARG A 189 13.28 -3.66 9.49
C ARG A 189 14.13 -2.86 8.51
N PHE A 190 13.49 -1.93 7.79
CA PHE A 190 14.09 -1.16 6.70
C PHE A 190 13.92 0.35 6.85
N ASP A 191 13.51 0.82 8.03
CA ASP A 191 13.15 2.20 8.35
C ASP A 191 14.20 3.22 7.92
N GLY A 192 15.48 2.96 8.26
CA GLY A 192 16.59 3.84 7.89
C GLY A 192 16.85 3.87 6.39
N ALA A 193 16.74 2.72 5.72
CA ALA A 193 16.90 2.63 4.26
C ALA A 193 15.75 3.36 3.54
N TRP A 194 14.52 3.22 4.04
CA TRP A 194 13.35 3.92 3.51
C TRP A 194 13.47 5.43 3.66
N ARG A 195 13.82 5.93 4.86
CA ARG A 195 14.02 7.37 5.09
C ARG A 195 15.10 7.95 4.19
N ALA A 196 16.21 7.22 3.98
CA ALA A 196 17.27 7.65 3.09
C ALA A 196 16.81 7.70 1.61
N ALA A 197 16.09 6.68 1.16
CA ALA A 197 15.61 6.59 -0.22
C ALA A 197 14.55 7.66 -0.53
N VAL A 198 13.57 7.85 0.37
CA VAL A 198 12.58 8.94 0.26
C VAL A 198 13.25 10.30 0.27
N GLY A 199 14.19 10.53 1.20
CA GLY A 199 14.93 11.80 1.27
C GLY A 199 15.70 12.12 -0.01
N ALA A 200 16.31 11.11 -0.64
CA ALA A 200 16.98 11.28 -1.92
C ALA A 200 16.00 11.66 -3.04
N THR A 201 14.86 10.97 -3.16
CA THR A 201 13.83 11.30 -4.15
C THR A 201 13.24 12.70 -3.95
N VAL A 202 12.96 13.08 -2.70
CA VAL A 202 12.41 14.42 -2.37
C VAL A 202 13.41 15.52 -2.73
N ALA A 203 14.70 15.32 -2.42
CA ALA A 203 15.75 16.26 -2.78
C ALA A 203 15.94 16.38 -4.30
N GLU A 204 15.89 15.25 -5.03
CA GLU A 204 15.95 15.24 -6.50
C GLU A 204 14.75 15.97 -7.13
N ALA A 205 13.57 15.85 -6.53
CA ALA A 205 12.37 16.59 -6.93
C ALA A 205 12.42 18.09 -6.56
N THR A 206 13.52 18.58 -5.98
CA THR A 206 13.69 19.95 -5.45
C THR A 206 12.73 20.33 -4.32
N LEU A 207 12.05 19.34 -3.74
CA LEU A 207 11.11 19.51 -2.64
C LEU A 207 11.85 19.52 -1.28
N THR A 208 11.14 19.93 -0.23
CA THR A 208 11.64 19.89 1.14
C THR A 208 11.01 18.73 1.89
N MET A 209 11.82 17.97 2.63
CA MET A 209 11.30 16.97 3.56
C MET A 209 10.40 17.63 4.59
N PRO A 210 9.15 17.16 4.80
CA PRO A 210 8.29 17.74 5.81
C PRO A 210 8.91 17.54 7.20
N PRO A 211 8.70 18.48 8.14
CA PRO A 211 9.12 18.28 9.53
C PRO A 211 8.40 17.06 10.11
N GLU A 212 9.01 16.38 11.08
CA GLU A 212 8.38 15.26 11.78
C GLU A 212 7.03 15.71 12.40
N PRO A 213 5.88 15.28 11.87
CA PRO A 213 4.57 15.63 12.39
C PRO A 213 4.19 14.66 13.52
N PRO A 214 3.11 14.91 14.27
CA PRO A 214 2.49 13.85 15.05
C PRO A 214 2.05 12.73 14.09
N THR A 215 2.61 11.53 14.26
CA THR A 215 2.23 10.37 13.47
C THR A 215 0.76 10.02 13.69
N ARG A 216 0.06 9.73 12.59
CA ARG A 216 -1.28 9.13 12.61
C ARG A 216 -1.12 7.63 12.38
N VAL A 217 -1.51 6.85 13.37
CA VAL A 217 -1.46 5.38 13.39
C VAL A 217 -2.80 4.83 13.85
N GLY A 218 -3.06 3.57 13.53
CA GLY A 218 -4.28 2.84 13.90
C GLY A 218 -4.67 1.78 12.89
N GLY A 219 -4.37 2.00 11.61
CA GLY A 219 -4.84 1.15 10.50
C GLY A 219 -4.38 -0.30 10.63
N LEU A 220 -3.14 -0.53 11.07
CA LEU A 220 -2.60 -1.89 11.31
C LEU A 220 -3.30 -2.66 12.44
N HIS A 221 -4.20 -2.02 13.18
CA HIS A 221 -4.99 -2.58 14.29
C HIS A 221 -6.51 -2.48 14.08
N GLY A 222 -6.97 -1.97 12.92
CA GLY A 222 -8.39 -1.80 12.63
C GLY A 222 -8.97 -0.43 13.01
N ASP A 223 -8.15 0.49 13.52
CA ASP A 223 -8.54 1.85 13.86
C ASP A 223 -8.30 2.77 12.64
N HIS A 224 -9.23 2.74 11.70
CA HIS A 224 -9.12 3.44 10.41
C HIS A 224 -9.67 4.87 10.45
N SER A 225 -9.30 5.65 9.43
CA SER A 225 -9.92 6.97 9.21
C SER A 225 -11.37 6.84 8.73
N GLU A 226 -12.06 7.97 8.63
CA GLU A 226 -13.40 8.04 8.06
C GLU A 226 -13.49 7.62 6.58
N HIS A 227 -12.34 7.37 5.92
CA HIS A 227 -12.28 7.11 4.49
C HIS A 227 -12.42 5.63 4.09
N LEU A 228 -12.12 4.70 4.99
CA LEU A 228 -12.13 3.27 4.64
C LEU A 228 -13.54 2.71 4.50
N ALA A 229 -14.41 2.96 5.49
CA ALA A 229 -15.76 2.37 5.48
C ALA A 229 -16.58 2.74 4.23
N PRO A 230 -16.65 4.01 3.78
CA PRO A 230 -17.36 4.36 2.54
C PRO A 230 -16.77 3.70 1.28
N MET A 231 -15.46 3.49 1.26
CA MET A 231 -14.77 2.82 0.15
C MET A 231 -15.14 1.33 0.10
N LEU A 232 -15.18 0.66 1.26
CA LEU A 232 -15.59 -0.73 1.37
C LEU A 232 -17.09 -0.91 1.05
N GLU A 233 -17.96 0.04 1.41
CA GLU A 233 -19.37 -0.01 1.01
C GLU A 233 -19.54 -0.09 -0.51
N VAL A 234 -18.72 0.66 -1.27
CA VAL A 234 -18.73 0.59 -2.74
C VAL A 234 -18.14 -0.73 -3.23
N ALA A 235 -16.96 -1.12 -2.73
CA ALA A 235 -16.25 -2.32 -3.18
C ALA A 235 -17.02 -3.62 -2.89
N GLN A 236 -17.69 -3.69 -1.74
CA GLN A 236 -18.35 -4.90 -1.23
C GLN A 236 -19.86 -4.89 -1.48
N GLY A 237 -20.44 -3.78 -1.93
CA GLY A 237 -21.89 -3.58 -2.03
C GLY A 237 -22.62 -4.67 -2.81
N LEU A 238 -22.08 -5.08 -3.97
CA LEU A 238 -22.69 -6.13 -4.80
C LEU A 238 -22.66 -7.50 -4.09
N ALA A 239 -21.53 -7.86 -3.48
CA ALA A 239 -21.36 -9.12 -2.77
C ALA A 239 -22.27 -9.19 -1.53
N ARG A 240 -22.38 -8.10 -0.76
CA ARG A 240 -23.24 -8.01 0.43
C ARG A 240 -24.73 -8.09 0.10
N VAL A 241 -25.16 -7.58 -1.07
CA VAL A 241 -26.55 -7.70 -1.52
C VAL A 241 -26.89 -9.12 -2.02
N HIS A 242 -25.89 -9.88 -2.48
CA HIS A 242 -26.07 -11.24 -3.00
C HIS A 242 -25.14 -12.27 -2.33
N PRO A 243 -25.33 -12.59 -1.03
CA PRO A 243 -24.47 -13.54 -0.33
C PRO A 243 -24.48 -14.94 -0.97
N GLY A 244 -23.30 -15.52 -1.18
CA GLY A 244 -23.13 -16.86 -1.76
C GLY A 244 -23.30 -16.96 -3.29
N ALA A 245 -23.39 -15.82 -3.99
CA ALA A 245 -23.35 -15.80 -5.45
C ALA A 245 -21.95 -16.13 -6.00
N THR A 246 -21.88 -16.65 -7.23
CA THR A 246 -20.63 -16.97 -7.94
C THR A 246 -20.47 -16.10 -9.18
N TRP A 247 -19.26 -15.60 -9.44
CA TRP A 247 -18.93 -14.68 -10.54
C TRP A 247 -17.82 -15.22 -11.45
#